data_AF-E0VGT9-F1
#
_entry.id   AF-E0VGT9-F1
#
_cell.length_a   1.000
_cell.length_b   1.000
_cell.length_c   1.000
_cell.angle_alpha   90.00
_cell.angle_beta   90.00
_cell.angle_gamma   90.00
#
_symmetry.space_group_name_H-M   'P 1'
#
loop_
_entity.id
_entity.type
_entity.pdbx_description
1 polymer ?
#
loop_
_entity_poly.entity_id
_entity_poly.type
_entity_poly.pdbx_seq_one_letter_code
_entity_poly.pdbx_strand_id
1 'polypeptide(L)'
;MAASGSTDVIEEDAADLQFPKDEINVEADWLELSYKIPEKCVICKKELKDEPIIRCYECSCVDLCVQCFSLGLETQQHQSHHKYQVDRRHVPIFLTSDWPAELELDLINAVLEFGYGNWTDIGKRILSKTPEEIRIHFNEYFIYNRDKFANFPAFGMNMLASVRNNPQYKYNALALSEEPPRFPINTPQYRYFAGYNAARSDFEIEYDNYAEMLVTNIDFEKVEDEDYYDIVTCSNIRNSGNVSDSDKNNIDIDIDEDNNESEDDEIKNGENDSEQDLIRELKLIMVQQYNECLKERMRRKRIIKNHGLFLLRKFPITLNKYESSITKSVLEKLFPFMQLVSGQKFDYILEGLDKEMELKRYFCRLKNFRECGLTRFYSCKVYEKLKASRDEMLKELSQLKQNPLKSLTTVNLQVKPLITKAVTSTRKPAPPLNILLLPGYEKLTEEERELCSNARIVPESYFTFKDLLINENNKNNGIRLATAQFENAETLIISEVHMLLEHRKAQNESAEEELEFSDVFMKTLTYTNRFRKFKNKETISSVRNLLMQKKLHKFELAALANLCPETPEEAKALIPSLEGRFEDEELRQTLDDIQTKRSLQY
;
A
#
# COMPACT_ATOMS: atom_id res chain seq x y z
N MET A 1 -6.78 49.91 -68.69
CA MET A 1 -5.68 49.98 -69.67
C MET A 1 -4.43 49.54 -68.94
N ALA A 2 -3.99 48.30 -69.17
CA ALA A 2 -2.79 47.94 -69.96
C ALA A 2 -1.52 48.18 -69.12
N ALA A 3 -0.71 47.21 -68.67
CA ALA A 3 -0.09 46.02 -69.27
C ALA A 3 1.46 46.17 -69.18
N SER A 4 2.16 45.02 -69.23
CA SER A 4 3.61 44.72 -69.16
C SER A 4 4.17 44.54 -67.73
N GLY A 5 4.71 43.39 -67.31
CA GLY A 5 5.39 42.29 -68.02
C GLY A 5 6.91 42.54 -67.95
N SER A 6 7.67 41.95 -67.03
CA SER A 6 8.24 40.59 -67.00
C SER A 6 9.77 40.65 -67.21
N THR A 7 10.56 40.11 -66.28
CA THR A 7 11.73 39.28 -66.60
C THR A 7 12.07 38.41 -65.41
N ASP A 8 11.94 37.11 -65.61
CA ASP A 8 12.44 36.02 -64.79
C ASP A 8 13.94 36.10 -64.54
N VAL A 9 14.37 35.70 -63.35
CA VAL A 9 15.70 35.09 -63.12
C VAL A 9 15.47 33.76 -62.40
N ILE A 10 15.10 32.81 -63.26
CA ILE A 10 15.47 31.40 -63.35
C ILE A 10 16.54 30.95 -62.33
N GLU A 11 16.12 30.09 -61.39
CA GLU A 11 16.59 28.70 -61.21
C GLU A 11 18.11 28.33 -61.19
N GLU A 12 19.07 29.25 -61.05
CA GLU A 12 20.51 28.88 -61.01
C GLU A 12 21.24 28.98 -59.65
N ASP A 13 20.66 29.62 -58.62
CA ASP A 13 21.38 29.84 -57.34
C ASP A 13 21.08 28.81 -56.23
N ALA A 14 20.32 27.75 -56.52
CA ALA A 14 20.00 26.69 -55.55
C ALA A 14 20.92 25.45 -55.64
N ALA A 15 21.90 25.44 -56.56
CA ALA A 15 22.77 24.30 -56.82
C ALA A 15 23.94 24.15 -55.81
N ASP A 16 24.21 25.16 -54.98
CA ASP A 16 25.37 25.19 -54.07
C ASP A 16 25.11 24.70 -52.63
N LEU A 17 23.95 24.10 -52.37
CA LEU A 17 23.68 23.39 -51.12
C LEU A 17 23.80 21.86 -51.30
N GLN A 18 24.89 21.40 -51.92
CA GLN A 18 25.29 20.01 -51.80
C GLN A 18 25.92 19.79 -50.42
N PHE A 19 25.18 19.11 -49.53
CA PHE A 19 25.78 18.51 -48.35
C PHE A 19 26.98 17.64 -48.77
N PRO A 20 28.08 17.60 -47.99
CA PRO A 20 29.20 16.73 -48.31
C PRO A 20 28.70 15.30 -48.43
N LYS A 21 28.78 14.73 -49.64
CA LYS A 21 28.72 13.28 -49.83
C LYS A 21 30.07 12.74 -49.40
N ASP A 22 30.35 12.81 -48.10
CA ASP A 22 31.33 11.92 -47.52
C ASP A 22 30.73 10.52 -47.71
N GLU A 23 31.27 9.77 -48.66
CA GLU A 23 31.06 8.34 -48.76
C GLU A 23 31.48 7.75 -47.41
N ILE A 24 30.53 7.63 -46.49
CA ILE A 24 30.70 6.83 -45.30
C ILE A 24 30.86 5.41 -45.84
N ASN A 25 32.12 5.00 -45.96
CA ASN A 25 32.48 3.63 -46.28
C ASN A 25 32.02 2.78 -45.09
N VAL A 26 30.76 2.35 -45.11
CA VAL A 26 30.21 1.37 -44.17
C VAL A 26 30.65 -0.01 -44.64
N GLU A 27 31.96 -0.24 -44.68
CA GLU A 27 32.51 -1.57 -44.37
C GLU A 27 32.45 -1.73 -42.85
N ALA A 28 31.25 -1.64 -42.30
CA ALA A 28 30.99 -2.29 -41.02
C ALA A 28 30.88 -3.76 -41.38
N ASP A 29 31.86 -4.54 -40.91
CA ASP A 29 31.71 -5.97 -40.69
C ASP A 29 30.41 -6.20 -39.90
N TRP A 30 29.31 -6.33 -40.63
CA TRP A 30 28.12 -6.98 -40.14
C TRP A 30 28.52 -8.44 -40.01
N LEU A 31 29.21 -8.77 -38.91
CA LEU A 31 29.16 -10.11 -38.38
C LEU A 31 27.68 -10.44 -38.31
N GLU A 32 27.24 -11.30 -39.23
CA GLU A 32 25.94 -11.96 -39.21
C GLU A 32 25.86 -12.75 -37.90
N LEU A 33 25.64 -12.05 -36.78
CA LEU A 33 24.94 -12.58 -35.64
C LEU A 33 23.51 -12.77 -36.12
N SER A 34 23.33 -13.81 -36.92
CA SER A 34 22.05 -14.40 -37.26
C SER A 34 21.46 -14.91 -35.95
N TYR A 35 20.91 -13.98 -35.16
CA TYR A 35 20.04 -14.26 -34.05
C TYR A 35 18.80 -14.87 -34.69
N LYS A 36 18.85 -16.18 -34.97
CA LYS A 36 17.73 -16.90 -35.58
C LYS A 36 16.57 -16.80 -34.61
N ILE A 37 15.64 -15.91 -34.94
CA ILE A 37 14.42 -15.70 -34.18
C ILE A 37 13.64 -17.02 -34.26
N PRO A 38 13.36 -17.69 -33.13
CA PRO A 38 12.63 -18.94 -33.16
C PRO A 38 11.21 -18.67 -33.65
N GLU A 39 10.87 -19.24 -34.80
CA GLU A 39 9.58 -19.03 -35.45
C GLU A 39 8.47 -19.87 -34.80
N LYS A 40 8.80 -21.00 -34.17
CA LYS A 40 7.82 -22.00 -33.69
C LYS A 40 8.18 -22.56 -32.32
N CYS A 41 7.17 -22.76 -31.49
CA CYS A 41 7.29 -23.44 -30.20
C CYS A 41 7.75 -24.89 -30.41
N VAL A 42 8.77 -25.35 -29.68
CA VAL A 42 9.31 -26.70 -29.85
C VAL A 42 8.26 -27.79 -29.53
N ILE A 43 7.36 -27.51 -28.59
CA ILE A 43 6.36 -28.47 -28.10
C ILE A 43 5.08 -28.43 -28.94
N CYS A 44 4.35 -27.30 -28.95
CA CYS A 44 3.06 -27.24 -29.65
C CYS A 44 3.16 -26.87 -31.14
N LYS A 45 4.37 -26.58 -31.65
CA LYS A 45 4.64 -26.12 -33.03
C LYS A 45 3.89 -24.86 -33.46
N LYS A 46 3.13 -24.20 -32.56
CA LYS A 46 2.49 -22.90 -32.80
C LYS A 46 3.56 -21.87 -33.12
N GLU A 47 3.27 -21.00 -34.09
CA GLU A 47 4.12 -19.84 -34.37
C GLU A 47 4.26 -18.98 -33.13
N LEU A 48 5.50 -18.66 -32.76
CA LEU A 48 5.80 -17.78 -31.64
C LEU A 48 5.58 -16.33 -32.11
N LYS A 49 4.36 -15.94 -32.47
CA LYS A 49 4.06 -14.53 -32.79
C LYS A 49 3.73 -13.72 -31.53
N ASP A 50 3.18 -14.40 -30.53
CA ASP A 50 2.76 -13.81 -29.26
C ASP A 50 3.97 -13.67 -28.31
N GLU A 51 4.19 -12.47 -27.76
CA GLU A 51 5.14 -12.25 -26.67
C GLU A 51 4.53 -12.54 -25.30
N PRO A 52 5.32 -12.95 -24.30
CA PRO A 52 6.77 -13.22 -24.29
C PRO A 52 7.15 -14.66 -24.70
N ILE A 53 8.38 -14.86 -25.17
CA ILE A 53 8.94 -16.17 -25.54
C ILE A 53 9.82 -16.70 -24.41
N ILE A 54 9.77 -18.01 -24.17
CA ILE A 54 10.46 -18.63 -23.04
C ILE A 54 11.51 -19.60 -23.58
N ARG A 55 12.78 -19.24 -23.39
CA ARG A 55 13.92 -20.03 -23.84
C ARG A 55 14.47 -20.87 -22.70
N CYS A 56 14.65 -22.15 -22.92
CA CYS A 56 15.40 -22.99 -21.98
C CYS A 56 16.88 -22.61 -22.01
N TYR A 57 17.48 -22.41 -20.84
CA TYR A 57 18.90 -22.10 -20.69
C TYR A 57 19.79 -23.35 -20.69
N GLU A 58 19.22 -24.52 -20.39
CA GLU A 58 19.95 -25.79 -20.31
C GLU A 58 19.86 -26.63 -21.59
N CYS A 59 18.80 -26.45 -22.39
CA CYS A 59 18.61 -27.18 -23.64
C CYS A 59 19.05 -26.33 -24.82
N SER A 60 19.77 -26.92 -25.75
CA SER A 60 20.07 -26.28 -27.03
C SER A 60 18.78 -26.07 -27.84
N CYS A 61 18.50 -24.83 -28.24
CA CYS A 61 17.43 -24.48 -29.17
C CYS A 61 16.00 -24.84 -28.73
N VAL A 62 15.70 -24.81 -27.43
CA VAL A 62 14.33 -25.03 -26.92
C VAL A 62 13.66 -23.70 -26.58
N ASP A 63 12.81 -23.24 -27.49
CA ASP A 63 11.95 -22.07 -27.30
C ASP A 63 10.47 -22.51 -27.16
N LEU A 64 9.84 -22.03 -26.09
CA LEU A 64 8.50 -22.40 -25.67
C LEU A 64 7.58 -21.18 -25.75
N CYS A 65 6.31 -21.42 -26.13
CA CYS A 65 5.27 -20.42 -25.93
C CYS A 65 4.86 -20.37 -24.46
N VAL A 66 4.26 -19.25 -24.05
CA VAL A 66 3.74 -19.02 -22.70
C VAL A 66 2.91 -20.19 -22.20
N GLN A 67 1.99 -20.70 -23.03
CA GLN A 67 1.09 -21.78 -22.65
C GLN A 67 1.84 -23.09 -22.38
N CYS A 68 2.83 -23.45 -23.20
CA CYS A 68 3.60 -24.69 -23.03
C CYS A 68 4.47 -24.65 -21.77
N PHE A 69 5.04 -23.49 -21.46
CA PHE A 69 5.79 -23.30 -20.22
C PHE A 69 4.87 -23.35 -19.00
N SER A 70 3.74 -22.64 -19.02
CA SER A 70 2.80 -22.64 -17.91
C SER A 70 2.30 -24.05 -17.61
N LEU A 71 1.98 -24.83 -18.64
CA LEU A 71 1.56 -26.24 -18.53
C LEU A 71 2.69 -27.19 -18.11
N GLY A 72 3.94 -26.73 -18.06
CA GLY A 72 5.09 -27.55 -17.69
C GLY A 72 5.32 -28.73 -18.63
N LEU A 73 5.06 -28.54 -19.93
CA LEU A 73 5.21 -29.63 -20.91
C LEU A 73 6.68 -30.00 -21.10
N GLU A 74 6.96 -31.30 -21.10
CA GLU A 74 8.30 -31.86 -21.18
C GLU A 74 8.51 -32.60 -22.50
N THR A 75 9.77 -32.73 -22.91
CA THR A 75 10.19 -33.61 -24.01
C THR A 75 11.32 -34.49 -23.51
N GLN A 76 11.73 -35.49 -24.29
CA GLN A 76 12.85 -36.37 -23.91
C GLN A 76 14.15 -35.59 -23.64
N GLN A 77 14.35 -34.44 -24.30
CA GLN A 77 15.53 -33.58 -24.14
C GLN A 77 15.28 -32.34 -23.27
N HIS A 78 14.02 -32.06 -22.89
CA HIS A 78 13.64 -30.86 -22.15
C HIS A 78 12.78 -31.22 -20.94
N GLN A 79 13.25 -30.85 -19.75
CA GLN A 79 12.53 -31.08 -18.49
C GLN A 79 12.00 -29.76 -17.95
N SER A 80 10.85 -29.80 -17.29
CA SER A 80 10.14 -28.62 -16.79
C SER A 80 10.89 -27.88 -15.67
N HIS A 81 11.88 -28.54 -15.05
CA HIS A 81 12.70 -27.98 -13.97
C HIS A 81 13.94 -27.21 -14.44
N HIS A 82 14.21 -27.15 -15.74
CA HIS A 82 15.40 -26.46 -16.26
C HIS A 82 15.36 -24.95 -15.96
N LYS A 83 16.50 -24.29 -16.10
CA LYS A 83 16.61 -22.83 -16.07
C LYS A 83 16.03 -22.22 -17.35
N TYR A 84 15.42 -21.04 -17.26
CA TYR A 84 14.72 -20.40 -18.38
C TYR A 84 14.98 -18.90 -18.44
N GLN A 85 15.09 -18.39 -19.67
CA GLN A 85 15.17 -16.98 -19.99
C GLN A 85 13.85 -16.53 -20.64
N VAL A 86 13.33 -15.39 -20.20
CA VAL A 86 12.15 -14.76 -20.82
C VAL A 86 12.60 -13.68 -21.79
N ASP A 87 12.44 -13.95 -23.07
CA ASP A 87 12.74 -13.02 -24.15
C ASP A 87 11.49 -12.25 -24.56
N ARG A 88 11.65 -10.92 -24.71
CA ARG A 88 10.69 -10.02 -25.35
C ARG A 88 11.38 -9.46 -26.59
N ARG A 89 10.70 -9.47 -27.74
CA ARG A 89 11.19 -8.90 -29.00
C ARG A 89 11.07 -7.37 -28.96
N HIS A 90 10.04 -6.84 -28.30
CA HIS A 90 9.89 -5.41 -28.03
C HIS A 90 10.73 -4.96 -26.84
N VAL A 91 11.99 -4.60 -27.12
CA VAL A 91 12.87 -3.89 -26.19
C VAL A 91 12.77 -2.40 -26.51
N PRO A 92 12.32 -1.52 -25.60
CA PRO A 92 12.43 -0.09 -25.81
C PRO A 92 13.91 0.32 -25.74
N ILE A 93 14.40 1.07 -26.73
CA ILE A 93 15.78 1.56 -26.76
C ILE A 93 15.98 2.61 -25.67
N PHE A 94 15.01 3.51 -25.52
CA PHE A 94 14.97 4.51 -24.47
C PHE A 94 13.99 4.06 -23.38
N LEU A 95 14.49 3.86 -22.14
CA LEU A 95 13.70 3.42 -20.97
C LEU A 95 12.56 4.38 -20.60
N THR A 96 12.61 5.62 -21.10
CA THR A 96 11.61 6.68 -20.90
C THR A 96 10.58 6.75 -22.03
N SER A 97 10.79 6.03 -23.13
CA SER A 97 9.90 6.02 -24.29
C SER A 97 9.08 4.74 -24.35
N ASP A 98 7.84 4.86 -24.82
CA ASP A 98 6.99 3.72 -25.15
C ASP A 98 7.28 3.17 -26.56
N TRP A 99 8.37 3.63 -27.20
CA TRP A 99 8.75 3.24 -28.55
C TRP A 99 9.57 1.94 -28.52
N PRO A 100 9.11 0.85 -29.17
CA PRO A 100 9.87 -0.37 -29.31
C PRO A 100 11.02 -0.18 -30.30
N ALA A 101 12.12 -0.91 -30.10
CA ALA A 101 13.31 -0.83 -30.97
C ALA A 101 13.02 -1.03 -32.46
N GLU A 102 12.02 -1.85 -32.81
CA GLU A 102 11.60 -2.06 -34.20
C GLU A 102 11.03 -0.77 -34.82
N LEU A 103 10.17 -0.05 -34.08
CA LEU A 103 9.62 1.23 -34.56
C LEU A 103 10.68 2.34 -34.60
N GLU A 104 11.67 2.29 -33.71
CA GLU A 104 12.82 3.22 -33.75
C GLU A 104 13.68 2.97 -35.00
N LEU A 105 13.92 1.70 -35.34
CA LEU A 105 14.65 1.34 -36.55
C LEU A 105 13.88 1.77 -37.81
N ASP A 106 12.57 1.52 -37.84
CA ASP A 106 11.71 1.96 -38.94
C ASP A 106 11.67 3.48 -39.06
N LEU A 107 11.71 4.21 -37.93
CA LEU A 107 11.81 5.68 -37.90
C LEU A 107 13.11 6.17 -38.50
N ILE A 108 14.25 5.63 -38.07
CA ILE A 108 15.55 6.03 -38.60
C ILE A 108 15.63 5.72 -40.09
N ASN A 109 15.20 4.54 -40.52
CA ASN A 109 15.15 4.15 -41.93
C ASN A 109 14.24 5.08 -42.75
N ALA A 110 13.07 5.44 -42.23
CA ALA A 110 12.15 6.36 -42.89
C ALA A 110 12.72 7.79 -42.98
N VAL A 111 13.41 8.26 -41.95
CA VAL A 111 14.07 9.58 -41.97
C VAL A 111 15.25 9.59 -42.97
N LEU A 112 16.00 8.48 -43.08
CA LEU A 112 17.07 8.33 -44.06
C LEU A 112 16.53 8.32 -45.50
N GLU A 113 15.36 7.73 -45.74
CA GLU A 113 14.75 7.62 -47.07
C GLU A 113 14.01 8.89 -47.50
N PHE A 114 13.19 9.48 -46.62
CA PHE A 114 12.32 10.62 -46.96
C PHE A 114 12.89 11.99 -46.57
N GLY A 115 14.01 12.01 -45.83
CA GLY A 115 14.65 13.22 -45.35
C GLY A 115 13.99 13.82 -44.10
N TYR A 116 14.81 14.43 -43.24
CA TYR A 116 14.36 15.14 -42.05
C TYR A 116 13.44 16.31 -42.43
N GLY A 117 12.30 16.43 -41.76
CA GLY A 117 11.29 17.47 -42.03
C GLY A 117 10.06 16.97 -42.80
N ASN A 118 10.17 15.86 -43.53
CA ASN A 118 9.04 15.26 -44.26
C ASN A 118 8.23 14.29 -43.40
N TRP A 119 7.71 14.79 -42.27
CA TRP A 119 7.01 13.99 -41.25
C TRP A 119 5.71 13.35 -41.76
N THR A 120 5.10 13.95 -42.78
CA THR A 120 3.88 13.43 -43.41
C THR A 120 4.11 12.12 -44.16
N ASP A 121 5.23 12.01 -44.88
CA ASP A 121 5.56 10.77 -45.60
C ASP A 121 6.18 9.72 -44.68
N ILE A 122 6.98 10.15 -43.70
CA ILE A 122 7.48 9.27 -42.62
C ILE A 122 6.31 8.65 -41.84
N GLY A 123 5.28 9.45 -41.52
CA GLY A 123 4.08 8.98 -40.82
C GLY A 123 3.21 8.02 -41.64
N LYS A 124 3.28 8.05 -42.98
CA LYS A 124 2.62 7.03 -43.82
C LYS A 124 3.29 5.67 -43.71
N ARG A 125 4.60 5.62 -43.43
CA ARG A 125 5.35 4.37 -43.20
C ARG A 125 5.16 3.85 -41.78
N ILE A 126 5.11 4.75 -40.80
CA ILE A 126 4.86 4.43 -39.39
C ILE A 126 3.38 4.66 -39.06
N LEU A 127 2.54 3.70 -39.45
CA LEU A 127 1.09 3.79 -39.33
C LEU A 127 0.57 3.85 -37.87
N SER A 128 1.43 3.57 -36.88
CA SER A 128 1.07 3.48 -35.47
C SER A 128 1.12 4.83 -34.72
N LYS A 129 1.73 5.87 -35.30
CA LYS A 129 1.98 7.17 -34.66
C LYS A 129 1.66 8.32 -35.59
N THR A 130 1.27 9.46 -35.04
CA THR A 130 0.98 10.64 -35.87
C THR A 130 2.29 11.30 -36.34
N PRO A 131 2.29 12.00 -37.49
CA PRO A 131 3.45 12.77 -37.97
C PRO A 131 4.06 13.70 -36.92
N GLU A 132 3.21 14.32 -36.09
CA GLU A 132 3.63 15.24 -35.05
C GLU A 132 4.26 14.53 -33.84
N GLU A 133 3.71 13.38 -33.44
CA GLU A 133 4.32 12.53 -32.41
C GLU A 133 5.69 12.00 -32.86
N ILE A 134 5.80 11.60 -34.12
CA ILE A 134 7.05 11.14 -34.73
C ILE A 134 8.09 12.26 -34.70
N ARG A 135 7.70 13.48 -35.09
CA ARG A 135 8.56 14.68 -35.07
C ARG A 135 9.03 15.01 -33.66
N ILE A 136 8.12 15.05 -32.69
CA ILE A 136 8.44 15.36 -31.29
C ILE A 136 9.41 14.31 -30.75
N HIS A 137 9.10 13.03 -30.95
CA HIS A 137 9.95 11.93 -30.49
C HIS A 137 11.34 11.97 -31.13
N PHE A 138 11.43 12.13 -32.45
CA PHE A 138 12.71 12.21 -33.14
C PHE A 138 13.56 13.39 -32.62
N ASN A 139 12.94 14.55 -32.46
CA ASN A 139 13.64 15.73 -31.96
C ASN A 139 14.06 15.59 -30.50
N GLU A 140 13.21 15.04 -29.65
CA GLU A 140 13.50 14.86 -28.23
C GLU A 140 14.67 13.89 -28.01
N TYR A 141 14.67 12.74 -28.70
CA TYR A 141 15.64 11.67 -28.44
C TYR A 141 16.89 11.70 -29.33
N PHE A 142 16.76 12.09 -30.59
CA PHE A 142 17.88 12.06 -31.55
C PHE A 142 18.54 13.43 -31.80
N ILE A 143 17.85 14.54 -31.54
CA ILE A 143 18.38 15.91 -31.72
C ILE A 143 18.74 16.55 -30.38
N TYR A 144 17.75 16.81 -29.52
CA TYR A 144 17.92 17.62 -28.30
C TYR A 144 18.62 16.88 -27.17
N ASN A 145 18.29 15.60 -26.95
CA ASN A 145 18.94 14.79 -25.91
C ASN A 145 20.00 13.84 -26.48
N ARG A 146 20.57 14.14 -27.66
CA ARG A 146 21.63 13.35 -28.27
C ARG A 146 22.75 13.08 -27.27
N ASP A 147 23.22 14.09 -26.54
CA ASP A 147 24.35 13.93 -25.61
C ASP A 147 24.01 13.08 -24.37
N LYS A 148 22.74 12.98 -23.97
CA LYS A 148 22.30 12.10 -22.88
C LYS A 148 22.26 10.63 -23.28
N PHE A 149 22.08 10.36 -24.57
CA PHE A 149 21.95 9.02 -25.15
C PHE A 149 23.05 8.68 -26.16
N ALA A 150 24.06 9.54 -26.32
CA ALA A 150 25.19 9.40 -27.25
C ALA A 150 25.99 8.12 -26.96
N ASN A 151 25.98 7.70 -25.70
CA ASN A 151 26.31 6.35 -25.32
C ASN A 151 24.99 5.57 -25.27
N PHE A 152 24.63 4.88 -26.35
CA PHE A 152 23.71 3.73 -26.25
C PHE A 152 24.11 2.95 -24.99
N PRO A 153 23.16 2.51 -24.14
CA PRO A 153 23.51 1.90 -22.87
C PRO A 153 24.50 0.77 -23.13
N ALA A 154 25.78 1.03 -22.83
CA ALA A 154 26.82 0.04 -22.97
C ALA A 154 26.37 -1.11 -22.09
N PHE A 155 26.12 -2.27 -22.71
CA PHE A 155 25.62 -3.44 -22.02
C PHE A 155 26.64 -3.82 -20.95
N GLY A 156 26.47 -3.31 -19.72
CA GLY A 156 27.39 -3.58 -18.61
C GLY A 156 27.83 -2.43 -17.69
N MET A 157 27.33 -1.19 -17.76
CA MET A 157 27.80 -0.14 -16.84
C MET A 157 26.69 0.48 -15.96
N ASN A 158 26.61 -0.05 -14.74
CA ASN A 158 26.28 0.61 -13.47
C ASN A 158 25.29 1.79 -13.49
N MET A 159 23.99 1.47 -13.49
CA MET A 159 22.94 2.37 -13.00
C MET A 159 22.87 2.40 -11.44
N LEU A 160 24.03 2.30 -10.76
CA LEU A 160 24.11 2.25 -9.30
C LEU A 160 24.31 3.64 -8.64
N ALA A 161 24.45 4.71 -9.42
CA ALA A 161 24.88 6.00 -8.88
C ALA A 161 23.76 6.88 -8.28
N SER A 162 22.46 6.54 -8.41
CA SER A 162 21.39 7.48 -8.01
C SER A 162 20.40 7.01 -6.95
N VAL A 163 20.62 5.86 -6.29
CA VAL A 163 19.76 5.43 -5.17
C VAL A 163 20.51 5.53 -3.85
N ARG A 164 20.98 6.73 -3.49
CA ARG A 164 21.02 7.12 -2.08
C ARG A 164 19.70 7.80 -1.73
N ASN A 165 18.60 7.06 -1.89
CA ASN A 165 17.38 7.41 -1.16
C ASN A 165 17.68 7.05 0.29
N ASN A 166 18.19 8.01 1.05
CA ASN A 166 18.16 7.93 2.50
C ASN A 166 16.67 7.78 2.85
N PRO A 167 16.20 6.63 3.36
CA PRO A 167 14.78 6.44 3.60
C PRO A 167 14.32 7.56 4.53
N GLN A 168 13.32 8.34 4.09
CA GLN A 168 12.65 9.29 4.96
C GLN A 168 11.94 8.46 6.04
N TYR A 169 12.62 8.33 7.18
CA TYR A 169 12.07 7.69 8.36
C TYR A 169 10.82 8.47 8.77
N LYS A 170 9.65 7.85 8.60
CA LYS A 170 8.42 8.38 9.18
C LYS A 170 8.48 8.05 10.66
N TYR A 171 9.00 8.99 11.45
CA TYR A 171 8.80 8.94 12.89
C TYR A 171 7.30 8.82 13.14
N ASN A 172 6.86 7.65 13.63
CA ASN A 172 5.53 7.51 14.21
C ASN A 172 5.62 8.19 15.57
N ALA A 173 5.53 9.53 15.58
CA ALA A 173 5.10 10.21 16.78
C ALA A 173 3.80 9.52 17.17
N LEU A 174 3.81 8.77 18.28
CA LEU A 174 2.62 8.17 18.85
C LEU A 174 1.59 9.29 18.86
N ALA A 175 0.62 9.23 17.96
CA ALA A 175 -0.40 10.25 17.83
C ALA A 175 -1.01 10.36 19.22
N LEU A 176 -0.71 11.47 19.90
CA LEU A 176 -1.24 11.83 21.20
C LEU A 176 -2.74 11.60 21.08
N SER A 177 -3.23 10.52 21.66
CA SER A 177 -4.66 10.33 21.80
C SER A 177 -5.12 11.53 22.59
N GLU A 178 -6.02 12.35 22.04
CA GLU A 178 -6.53 13.56 22.71
C GLU A 178 -7.10 13.20 24.10
N GLU A 179 -7.54 11.94 24.28
CA GLU A 179 -7.85 11.38 25.59
C GLU A 179 -7.02 10.13 25.93
N PRO A 180 -6.31 10.11 27.09
CA PRO A 180 -5.62 8.93 27.60
C PRO A 180 -6.62 7.89 28.14
N PRO A 181 -6.32 6.58 28.00
CA PRO A 181 -7.24 5.52 28.40
C PRO A 181 -7.46 5.51 29.93
N ARG A 182 -8.71 5.36 30.36
CA ARG A 182 -9.13 5.28 31.77
C ARG A 182 -9.77 3.93 32.03
N PHE A 183 -9.02 3.02 32.66
CA PHE A 183 -9.53 1.70 33.04
C PHE A 183 -10.05 1.73 34.47
N PRO A 184 -11.28 1.23 34.74
CA PRO A 184 -11.76 1.06 36.10
C PRO A 184 -10.86 0.11 36.90
N ILE A 185 -10.75 0.38 38.21
CA ILE A 185 -10.03 -0.46 39.17
C ILE A 185 -10.60 -1.88 39.13
N ASN A 186 -9.74 -2.90 39.27
CA ASN A 186 -10.04 -4.35 39.20
C ASN A 186 -10.34 -4.95 37.81
N THR A 187 -10.31 -4.15 36.74
CA THR A 187 -10.37 -4.71 35.37
C THR A 187 -9.08 -5.45 34.99
N PRO A 188 -9.14 -6.48 34.10
CA PRO A 188 -7.94 -7.13 33.57
C PRO A 188 -6.96 -6.15 32.90
N GLN A 189 -7.49 -5.15 32.20
CA GLN A 189 -6.73 -4.09 31.52
C GLN A 189 -5.97 -3.21 32.53
N TYR A 190 -6.59 -2.90 33.67
CA TYR A 190 -5.94 -2.19 34.77
C TYR A 190 -4.78 -2.99 35.39
N ARG A 191 -4.99 -4.31 35.61
CA ARG A 191 -3.96 -5.22 36.12
C ARG A 191 -2.79 -5.37 35.16
N TYR A 192 -3.05 -5.39 33.85
CA TYR A 192 -2.01 -5.46 32.82
C TYR A 192 -1.03 -4.27 32.88
N PHE A 193 -1.51 -3.10 33.29
CA PHE A 193 -0.68 -1.90 33.48
C PHE A 193 -0.01 -1.79 34.85
N ALA A 194 -0.11 -2.82 35.68
CA ALA A 194 0.38 -2.79 37.06
C ALA A 194 -0.11 -1.54 37.84
N GLY A 195 -1.33 -1.07 37.54
CA GLY A 195 -1.91 0.12 38.17
C GLY A 195 -1.46 1.48 37.60
N TYR A 196 -0.78 1.53 36.44
CA TYR A 196 -0.46 2.81 35.80
C TYR A 196 -1.71 3.51 35.25
N ASN A 197 -1.95 4.75 35.71
CA ASN A 197 -3.01 5.64 35.28
C ASN A 197 -2.48 6.65 34.25
N ALA A 198 -2.81 6.44 32.99
CA ALA A 198 -2.34 7.26 31.87
C ALA A 198 -2.84 8.73 31.94
N ALA A 199 -4.01 8.99 32.52
CA ALA A 199 -4.56 10.34 32.64
C ALA A 199 -3.84 11.18 33.71
N ARG A 200 -3.38 10.53 34.79
CA ARG A 200 -2.55 11.15 35.82
C ARG A 200 -1.04 11.09 35.52
N SER A 201 -0.64 10.29 34.52
CA SER A 201 0.76 9.96 34.26
C SER A 201 1.47 9.36 35.48
N ASP A 202 0.75 8.52 36.23
CA ASP A 202 1.12 8.12 37.59
C ASP A 202 0.72 6.67 37.90
N PHE A 203 1.34 6.03 38.88
CA PHE A 203 0.93 4.70 39.35
C PHE A 203 -0.02 4.82 40.54
N GLU A 204 -1.01 3.92 40.62
CA GLU A 204 -1.85 3.82 41.81
C GLU A 204 -1.08 3.25 43.00
N ILE A 205 -0.20 2.27 42.73
CA ILE A 205 0.76 1.72 43.69
C ILE A 205 2.14 2.01 43.15
N GLU A 206 2.88 2.87 43.84
CA GLU A 206 4.21 3.28 43.41
C GLU A 206 5.24 2.16 43.58
N TYR A 207 6.33 2.25 42.82
CA TYR A 207 7.49 1.42 43.11
C TYR A 207 7.99 1.75 44.52
N ASP A 208 8.07 0.72 45.37
CA ASP A 208 8.39 0.87 46.78
C ASP A 208 7.46 1.88 47.48
N ASN A 209 6.17 1.57 47.55
CA ASN A 209 5.12 2.43 48.10
C ASN A 209 5.30 2.80 49.59
N TYR A 210 6.27 2.18 50.28
CA TYR A 210 6.58 2.46 51.68
C TYR A 210 7.82 3.35 51.84
N ALA A 211 8.42 3.82 50.76
CA ALA A 211 9.63 4.66 50.81
C ALA A 211 9.44 5.90 51.70
N GLU A 212 8.23 6.45 51.76
CA GLU A 212 7.87 7.58 52.62
C GLU A 212 8.02 7.24 54.12
N MET A 213 7.82 5.97 54.53
CA MET A 213 8.02 5.52 55.92
C MET A 213 9.47 5.66 56.40
N LEU A 214 10.44 5.69 55.47
CA LEU A 214 11.85 5.91 55.81
C LEU A 214 12.08 7.35 56.31
N VAL A 215 11.19 8.29 55.99
CA VAL A 215 11.37 9.71 56.26
C VAL A 215 10.38 10.24 57.30
N THR A 216 9.32 9.48 57.64
CA THR A 216 8.23 9.94 58.54
C THR A 216 8.71 10.37 59.93
N ASN A 217 9.78 9.75 60.43
CA ASN A 217 10.27 9.96 61.79
C ASN A 217 11.63 10.69 61.80
N ILE A 218 12.01 11.33 60.68
CA ILE A 218 13.22 12.13 60.62
C ILE A 218 12.91 13.53 61.14
N ASP A 219 13.19 13.74 62.42
CA ASP A 219 13.18 15.08 63.01
C ASP A 219 14.55 15.72 62.82
N PHE A 220 14.58 16.81 62.06
CA PHE A 220 15.68 17.76 62.12
C PHE A 220 15.34 18.68 63.30
N GLU A 221 16.02 18.51 64.43
CA GLU A 221 15.99 19.53 65.46
C GLU A 221 16.30 20.87 64.80
N LYS A 222 15.52 21.89 65.13
CA LYS A 222 15.74 23.24 64.61
C LYS A 222 17.17 23.60 64.97
N VAL A 223 18.04 23.59 63.97
CA VAL A 223 19.29 24.32 64.03
C VAL A 223 18.85 25.74 64.35
N GLU A 224 19.17 26.21 65.55
CA GLU A 224 18.88 27.58 65.95
C GLU A 224 19.46 28.48 64.85
N ASP A 225 18.70 29.50 64.45
CA ASP A 225 18.82 30.24 63.19
C ASP A 225 20.18 30.96 62.96
N GLU A 226 21.17 30.77 63.83
CA GLU A 226 22.51 31.35 63.75
C GLU A 226 23.46 30.55 62.82
N ASP A 227 23.33 29.21 62.71
CA ASP A 227 24.21 28.40 61.84
C ASP A 227 23.72 28.24 60.39
N TYR A 228 22.55 28.81 60.05
CA TYR A 228 21.93 28.68 58.73
C TYR A 228 22.73 29.37 57.62
N TYR A 229 23.55 30.38 57.95
CA TYR A 229 24.35 31.11 56.97
C TYR A 229 25.66 30.40 56.57
N ASP A 230 26.20 29.51 57.40
CA ASP A 230 27.52 28.88 57.14
C ASP A 230 27.45 27.57 56.33
N ILE A 231 26.28 26.90 56.30
CA ILE A 231 26.10 25.69 55.49
C ILE A 231 25.88 26.03 54.00
N VAL A 232 25.31 27.20 53.70
CA VAL A 232 25.05 27.67 52.33
C VAL A 232 26.34 28.12 51.63
N THR A 233 27.35 28.58 52.37
CA THR A 233 28.65 28.96 51.80
C THR A 233 29.51 27.74 51.45
N CYS A 234 29.47 26.66 52.25
CA CYS A 234 30.22 25.43 51.95
C CYS A 234 29.66 24.61 50.78
N SER A 235 28.34 24.63 50.58
CA SER A 235 27.68 23.93 49.45
C SER A 235 27.85 24.67 48.11
N ASN A 236 28.08 25.98 48.14
CA ASN A 236 28.38 26.78 46.95
C ASN A 236 29.85 26.68 46.47
N ILE A 237 30.78 26.18 47.29
CA ILE A 237 32.18 25.94 46.87
C ILE A 237 32.32 24.61 46.10
N ARG A 238 31.45 23.62 46.33
CA ARG A 238 31.51 22.33 45.63
C ARG A 238 30.83 22.32 44.26
N ASN A 239 30.01 23.31 43.95
CA ASN A 239 29.26 23.40 42.67
C ASN A 239 29.86 24.39 41.64
N SER A 240 31.03 24.98 41.90
CA SER A 240 31.81 25.75 40.93
C SER A 240 32.98 24.94 40.33
N GLY A 241 32.81 23.64 40.15
CA GLY A 241 33.75 22.76 39.45
C GLY A 241 33.31 22.43 38.02
N ASN A 242 33.10 23.45 37.18
CA ASN A 242 33.12 23.38 35.72
C ASN A 242 32.96 24.78 35.12
N VAL A 243 34.01 25.60 35.23
CA VAL A 243 34.23 26.74 34.33
C VAL A 243 35.65 26.62 33.80
N SER A 244 35.73 26.71 32.48
CA SER A 244 36.93 26.71 31.66
C SER A 244 38.01 27.69 32.12
N ASP A 245 39.26 27.29 31.92
CA ASP A 245 40.47 28.11 31.97
C ASP A 245 40.29 29.47 31.29
N SER A 246 40.13 30.53 32.09
CA SER A 246 40.68 31.87 31.84
C SER A 246 40.28 32.80 32.97
N ASP A 247 41.22 33.66 33.38
CA ASP A 247 41.04 34.84 34.24
C ASP A 247 41.25 34.63 35.74
N LYS A 248 42.55 34.64 36.08
CA LYS A 248 43.08 35.24 37.31
C LYS A 248 42.58 36.68 37.45
N ASN A 249 42.13 37.08 38.65
CA ASN A 249 42.66 38.23 39.40
C ASN A 249 41.82 38.56 40.64
N ASN A 250 42.54 38.67 41.78
CA ASN A 250 42.35 39.54 42.95
C ASN A 250 40.95 39.79 43.51
N ILE A 251 40.73 39.36 44.77
CA ILE A 251 40.26 40.24 45.85
C ILE A 251 40.91 39.75 47.17
N ASP A 252 41.75 40.61 47.74
CA ASP A 252 42.28 40.55 49.12
C ASP A 252 41.21 41.08 50.09
N ILE A 253 40.94 40.38 51.20
CA ILE A 253 40.35 41.00 52.42
C ILE A 253 40.99 40.34 53.64
N ASP A 254 41.62 41.20 54.45
CA ASP A 254 42.39 40.94 55.67
C ASP A 254 41.57 40.29 56.80
N ILE A 255 42.19 39.37 57.53
CA ILE A 255 41.70 38.80 58.79
C ILE A 255 42.51 39.46 59.91
N ASP A 256 41.86 40.29 60.72
CA ASP A 256 42.41 40.78 61.98
C ASP A 256 42.20 39.74 63.08
N GLU A 257 43.30 39.37 63.72
CA GLU A 257 43.39 38.61 64.96
C GLU A 257 42.92 39.46 66.16
N ASP A 258 42.21 38.80 67.10
CA ASP A 258 42.30 38.95 68.57
C ASP A 258 40.91 38.87 69.23
N ASN A 259 40.67 37.83 70.02
CA ASN A 259 40.59 37.95 71.49
C ASN A 259 40.32 36.60 72.17
N ASN A 260 41.15 36.33 73.17
CA ASN A 260 41.07 35.23 74.14
C ASN A 260 39.76 35.25 74.95
N GLU A 261 39.25 34.09 75.36
CA GLU A 261 39.13 33.70 76.77
C GLU A 261 38.47 32.31 76.96
N SER A 262 39.00 31.56 77.94
CA SER A 262 38.44 30.38 78.62
C SER A 262 38.36 29.03 77.90
N GLU A 263 39.53 28.40 77.75
CA GLU A 263 39.65 26.95 77.96
C GLU A 263 39.32 26.67 79.45
N ASP A 264 38.30 25.85 79.75
CA ASP A 264 38.24 24.97 80.95
C ASP A 264 36.86 24.29 81.21
N ASP A 265 36.01 23.98 80.22
CA ASP A 265 34.79 23.17 80.48
C ASP A 265 34.39 22.09 79.44
N GLU A 266 35.18 21.83 78.39
CA GLU A 266 34.71 20.97 77.26
C GLU A 266 35.07 19.48 77.30
N ILE A 267 35.63 18.94 78.39
CA ILE A 267 35.94 17.49 78.45
C ILE A 267 34.74 16.69 79.02
N LYS A 268 33.55 16.88 78.45
CA LYS A 268 32.40 15.94 78.59
C LYS A 268 31.50 15.85 77.35
N ASN A 269 31.72 16.63 76.29
CA ASN A 269 30.82 16.68 75.13
C ASN A 269 31.24 15.79 73.93
N GLY A 270 32.52 15.38 73.83
CA GLY A 270 33.03 14.68 72.64
C GLY A 270 32.44 13.29 72.35
N GLU A 271 31.89 12.57 73.34
CA GLU A 271 31.20 11.29 73.09
C GLU A 271 29.79 11.50 72.53
N ASN A 272 29.06 12.51 73.02
CA ASN A 272 27.73 12.87 72.53
C ASN A 272 27.78 13.45 71.12
N ASP A 273 28.82 14.24 70.78
CA ASP A 273 28.98 14.81 69.44
C ASP A 273 29.22 13.72 68.39
N SER A 274 29.99 12.66 68.73
CA SER A 274 30.21 11.52 67.83
C SER A 274 28.95 10.69 67.59
N GLU A 275 28.10 10.54 68.61
CA GLU A 275 26.82 9.85 68.50
C GLU A 275 25.80 10.70 67.72
N GLN A 276 25.79 12.02 67.92
CA GLN A 276 24.98 12.96 67.16
C GLN A 276 25.40 13.03 65.68
N ASP A 277 26.70 12.99 65.38
CA ASP A 277 27.22 12.91 64.01
C ASP A 277 26.83 11.60 63.33
N LEU A 278 26.90 10.48 64.05
CA LEU A 278 26.44 9.18 63.55
C LEU A 278 24.93 9.18 63.26
N ILE A 279 24.13 9.77 64.15
CA ILE A 279 22.68 9.92 63.99
C ILE A 279 22.38 10.82 62.77
N ARG A 280 23.14 11.92 62.60
CA ARG A 280 23.04 12.82 61.45
C ARG A 280 23.37 12.09 60.15
N GLU A 281 24.46 11.31 60.13
CA GLU A 281 24.86 10.51 58.96
C GLU A 281 23.80 9.47 58.61
N LEU A 282 23.23 8.78 59.62
CA LEU A 282 22.15 7.83 59.42
C LEU A 282 20.88 8.50 58.85
N LYS A 283 20.50 9.68 59.36
CA LYS A 283 19.39 10.49 58.81
C LYS A 283 19.66 10.87 57.34
N LEU A 284 20.88 11.28 56.99
CA LEU A 284 21.26 11.59 55.61
C LEU A 284 21.17 10.37 54.70
N ILE A 285 21.61 9.19 55.16
CA ILE A 285 21.49 7.93 54.41
C ILE A 285 20.02 7.57 54.17
N MET A 286 19.14 7.73 55.17
CA MET A 286 17.70 7.49 55.00
C MET A 286 17.09 8.42 53.94
N VAL A 287 17.45 9.70 53.93
CA VAL A 287 17.03 10.66 52.90
C VAL A 287 17.60 10.31 51.52
N GLN A 288 18.85 9.86 51.45
CA GLN A 288 19.45 9.39 50.19
C GLN A 288 18.70 8.17 49.64
N GLN A 289 18.36 7.19 50.47
CA GLN A 289 17.57 6.01 50.08
C GLN A 289 16.20 6.42 49.54
N TYR A 290 15.51 7.34 50.21
CA TYR A 290 14.24 7.90 49.72
C TYR A 290 14.39 8.56 48.34
N ASN A 291 15.44 9.38 48.16
CA ASN A 291 15.73 10.04 46.88
C ASN A 291 16.04 9.04 45.75
N GLU A 292 16.73 7.93 46.04
CA GLU A 292 16.95 6.86 45.06
C GLU A 292 15.63 6.16 44.67
N CYS A 293 14.74 5.90 45.63
CA CYS A 293 13.40 5.38 45.34
C CYS A 293 12.60 6.36 44.46
N LEU A 294 12.65 7.66 44.73
CA LEU A 294 12.04 8.69 43.88
C LEU A 294 12.63 8.72 42.47
N LYS A 295 13.95 8.62 42.33
CA LYS A 295 14.63 8.54 41.02
C LYS A 295 14.15 7.33 40.23
N GLU A 296 14.02 6.17 40.86
CA GLU A 296 13.56 4.94 40.21
C GLU A 296 12.08 5.03 39.81
N ARG A 297 11.20 5.59 40.66
CA ARG A 297 9.80 5.90 40.29
C ARG A 297 9.75 6.79 39.05
N MET A 298 10.53 7.88 39.03
CA MET A 298 10.63 8.79 37.88
C MET A 298 11.17 8.09 36.62
N ARG A 299 12.16 7.20 36.77
CA ARG A 299 12.71 6.41 35.65
C ARG A 299 11.63 5.54 35.01
N ARG A 300 10.85 4.80 35.81
CA ARG A 300 9.77 3.91 35.33
C ARG A 300 8.68 4.68 34.60
N LYS A 301 8.20 5.79 35.19
CA LYS A 301 7.21 6.69 34.56
C LYS A 301 7.74 7.22 33.22
N ARG A 302 9.01 7.61 33.16
CA ARG A 302 9.67 8.09 31.94
C ARG A 302 9.71 7.02 30.84
N ILE A 303 10.04 5.78 31.16
CA ILE A 303 10.07 4.68 30.18
C ILE A 303 8.68 4.43 29.58
N ILE A 304 7.64 4.34 30.42
CA ILE A 304 6.26 4.14 29.96
C ILE A 304 5.82 5.26 29.02
N LYS A 305 6.13 6.51 29.39
CA LYS A 305 5.81 7.69 28.57
C LYS A 305 6.58 7.73 27.26
N ASN A 306 7.91 7.55 27.31
CA ASN A 306 8.78 7.66 26.14
C ASN A 306 8.48 6.64 25.04
N HIS A 307 8.02 5.45 25.43
CA HIS A 307 7.73 4.36 24.50
C HIS A 307 6.23 4.14 24.26
N GLY A 308 5.36 4.94 24.88
CA GLY A 308 3.91 4.80 24.71
C GLY A 308 3.34 3.48 25.21
N LEU A 309 3.98 2.85 26.21
CA LEU A 309 3.62 1.51 26.68
C LEU A 309 2.19 1.44 27.23
N PHE A 310 1.62 2.58 27.63
CA PHE A 310 0.25 2.72 28.13
C PHE A 310 -0.85 2.57 27.06
N LEU A 311 -0.50 2.45 25.78
CA LEU A 311 -1.45 2.28 24.67
C LEU A 311 -1.61 0.79 24.31
N LEU A 312 -2.44 0.08 25.09
CA LEU A 312 -2.74 -1.37 24.99
C LEU A 312 -2.90 -1.89 23.55
N ARG A 313 -3.57 -1.10 22.69
CA ARG A 313 -3.83 -1.48 21.30
C ARG A 313 -2.72 -1.01 20.35
N LYS A 314 -2.22 0.22 20.50
CA LYS A 314 -1.31 0.82 19.51
C LYS A 314 0.11 0.26 19.57
N PHE A 315 0.62 -0.11 20.75
CA PHE A 315 1.98 -0.61 20.87
C PHE A 315 2.15 -2.00 20.21
N PRO A 316 1.30 -3.00 20.48
CA PRO A 316 1.31 -4.26 19.73
C PRO A 316 1.05 -4.10 18.24
N ILE A 317 0.09 -3.24 17.85
CA ILE A 317 -0.18 -2.96 16.42
C ILE A 317 1.06 -2.39 15.72
N THR A 318 1.80 -1.50 16.40
CA THR A 318 3.03 -0.92 15.85
C THR A 318 4.12 -1.99 15.71
N LEU A 319 4.21 -2.92 16.66
CA LEU A 319 5.16 -4.04 16.60
C LEU A 319 4.79 -5.07 15.54
N ASN A 320 3.50 -5.35 15.34
CA ASN A 320 3.00 -6.27 14.30
C ASN A 320 3.39 -5.81 12.89
N LYS A 321 3.61 -4.51 12.67
CA LYS A 321 4.16 -4.00 11.40
C LYS A 321 5.47 -4.69 11.04
N TYR A 322 6.31 -4.94 12.04
CA TYR A 322 7.62 -5.55 11.86
C TYR A 322 7.58 -7.07 11.91
N GLU A 323 6.47 -7.70 12.31
CA GLU A 323 6.39 -9.17 12.47
C GLU A 323 6.69 -9.92 11.17
N SER A 324 6.35 -9.31 10.03
CA SER A 324 6.62 -9.88 8.71
C SER A 324 8.11 -9.97 8.39
N SER A 325 8.98 -9.17 9.04
CA SER A 325 10.42 -9.10 8.81
C SER A 325 11.24 -9.57 10.01
N ILE A 326 10.87 -9.13 11.21
CA ILE A 326 11.47 -9.46 12.49
C ILE A 326 10.53 -10.40 13.22
N THR A 327 10.96 -11.63 13.49
CA THR A 327 10.13 -12.59 14.22
C THR A 327 9.81 -12.11 15.63
N LYS A 328 8.63 -12.46 16.15
CA LYS A 328 8.20 -12.13 17.51
C LYS A 328 9.25 -12.46 18.59
N SER A 329 9.92 -13.60 18.45
CA SER A 329 11.01 -14.03 19.35
C SER A 329 12.24 -13.12 19.36
N VAL A 330 12.49 -12.39 18.28
CA VAL A 330 13.58 -11.41 18.18
C VAL A 330 13.12 -10.08 18.77
N LEU A 331 11.89 -9.65 18.49
CA LEU A 331 11.30 -8.44 19.09
C LEU A 331 11.28 -8.51 20.62
N GLU A 332 10.89 -9.66 21.19
CA GLU A 332 10.88 -9.87 22.64
C GLU A 332 12.27 -9.72 23.28
N LYS A 333 13.33 -10.13 22.56
CA LYS A 333 14.72 -9.92 22.99
C LYS A 333 15.18 -8.47 22.89
N LEU A 334 14.46 -7.62 22.14
CA LEU A 334 14.78 -6.21 21.97
C LEU A 334 14.11 -5.31 23.02
N PHE A 335 13.02 -5.73 23.67
CA PHE A 335 12.34 -4.92 24.69
C PHE A 335 13.21 -4.45 25.87
N PRO A 336 14.18 -5.24 26.39
CA PRO A 336 15.08 -4.75 27.44
C PRO A 336 15.85 -3.47 27.05
N PHE A 337 16.13 -3.26 25.76
CA PHE A 337 16.84 -2.07 25.28
C PHE A 337 16.00 -0.78 25.37
N MET A 338 14.68 -0.88 25.55
CA MET A 338 13.81 0.28 25.82
C MET A 338 14.15 0.96 27.15
N GLN A 339 14.88 0.28 28.05
CA GLN A 339 15.38 0.90 29.28
C GLN A 339 16.62 1.78 29.05
N LEU A 340 17.34 1.56 27.95
CA LEU A 340 18.63 2.19 27.66
C LEU A 340 18.53 3.27 26.57
N VAL A 341 17.49 3.20 25.75
CA VAL A 341 17.37 3.98 24.50
C VAL A 341 16.04 4.72 24.51
N SER A 342 16.01 5.96 23.97
CA SER A 342 14.75 6.71 23.83
C SER A 342 13.80 6.06 22.82
N GLY A 343 12.49 6.32 22.93
CA GLY A 343 11.48 5.80 22.00
C GLY A 343 11.85 6.00 20.52
N GLN A 344 12.25 7.22 20.16
CA GLN A 344 12.71 7.57 18.81
C GLN A 344 13.89 6.72 18.31
N LYS A 345 14.90 6.53 19.15
CA LYS A 345 16.09 5.75 18.79
C LYS A 345 15.77 4.25 18.72
N PHE A 346 14.87 3.77 19.58
CA PHE A 346 14.41 2.39 19.54
C PHE A 346 13.61 2.11 18.26
N ASP A 347 12.69 3.00 17.89
CA ASP A 347 11.94 2.91 16.64
C ASP A 347 12.88 2.93 15.42
N TYR A 348 13.92 3.78 15.46
CA TYR A 348 14.95 3.81 14.41
C TYR A 348 15.69 2.48 14.26
N ILE A 349 16.02 1.82 15.37
CA ILE A 349 16.66 0.49 15.34
C ILE A 349 15.71 -0.54 14.72
N LEU A 350 14.43 -0.54 15.10
CA LEU A 350 13.45 -1.47 14.55
C LEU A 350 13.25 -1.28 13.04
N GLU A 351 13.09 -0.03 12.57
CA GLU A 351 13.01 0.29 11.14
C GLU A 351 14.28 -0.09 10.38
N GLY A 352 15.46 0.11 11.00
CA GLY A 352 16.74 -0.32 10.42
C GLY A 352 16.81 -1.83 10.21
N LEU A 353 16.39 -2.61 11.21
CA LEU A 353 16.34 -4.08 11.15
C LEU A 353 15.31 -4.58 10.13
N ASP A 354 14.13 -3.96 10.06
CA ASP A 354 13.11 -4.26 9.05
C ASP A 354 13.67 -4.04 7.64
N LYS A 355 14.32 -2.88 7.42
CA LYS A 355 14.92 -2.55 6.13
C LYS A 355 16.04 -3.50 5.73
N GLU A 356 16.90 -3.86 6.68
CA GLU A 356 17.96 -4.84 6.45
C GLU A 356 17.38 -6.19 6.00
N MET A 357 16.31 -6.65 6.65
CA MET A 357 15.64 -7.89 6.28
C MET A 357 15.00 -7.81 4.89
N GLU A 358 14.34 -6.70 4.57
CA GLU A 358 13.76 -6.46 3.25
C GLU A 358 14.84 -6.54 2.16
N LEU A 359 15.98 -5.87 2.38
CA LEU A 359 17.13 -5.89 1.46
C LEU A 359 17.72 -7.29 1.32
N LYS A 360 17.87 -8.05 2.41
CA LYS A 360 18.31 -9.45 2.35
C LYS A 360 17.36 -10.31 1.54
N ARG A 361 16.05 -10.18 1.73
CA ARG A 361 15.03 -10.90 0.93
C ARG A 361 15.09 -10.51 -0.54
N TYR A 362 15.24 -9.23 -0.83
CA TYR A 362 15.38 -8.73 -2.19
C TYR A 362 16.65 -9.28 -2.86
N PHE A 363 17.80 -9.24 -2.17
CA PHE A 363 19.05 -9.79 -2.66
C PHE A 363 18.95 -11.31 -2.95
N CYS A 364 18.38 -12.09 -2.03
CA CYS A 364 18.15 -13.52 -2.24
C CYS A 364 17.24 -13.76 -3.45
N ARG A 365 16.18 -12.95 -3.62
CA ARG A 365 15.30 -13.04 -4.79
C ARG A 365 16.05 -12.76 -6.10
N LEU A 366 16.88 -11.72 -6.13
CA LEU A 366 17.71 -11.41 -7.30
C LEU A 366 18.74 -12.51 -7.60
N LYS A 367 19.35 -13.10 -6.56
CA LYS A 367 20.26 -14.24 -6.71
C LYS A 367 19.53 -15.42 -7.33
N ASN A 368 18.35 -15.76 -6.85
CA ASN A 368 17.52 -16.82 -7.42
C ASN A 368 17.16 -16.55 -8.90
N PHE A 369 16.84 -15.30 -9.25
CA PHE A 369 16.59 -14.94 -10.66
C PHE A 369 17.82 -15.15 -11.53
N ARG A 370 19.01 -14.76 -11.05
CA ARG A 370 20.26 -15.01 -11.79
C ARG A 370 20.54 -16.50 -11.91
N GLU A 371 20.30 -17.29 -10.86
CA GLU A 371 20.42 -18.74 -10.92
C GLU A 371 19.47 -19.37 -11.94
N CYS A 372 18.29 -18.79 -12.16
CA CYS A 372 17.34 -19.17 -13.20
C CYS A 372 17.73 -18.71 -14.61
N GLY A 373 18.81 -17.94 -14.80
CA GLY A 373 19.24 -17.42 -16.10
C GLY A 373 18.63 -16.06 -16.48
N LEU A 374 17.92 -15.40 -15.57
CA LEU A 374 17.31 -14.09 -15.84
C LEU A 374 18.35 -12.98 -15.65
N THR A 375 18.58 -12.22 -16.72
CA THR A 375 19.59 -11.16 -16.76
C THR A 375 18.99 -9.75 -16.76
N ARG A 376 17.67 -9.61 -16.96
CA ARG A 376 16.97 -8.31 -17.12
C ARG A 376 15.79 -8.17 -16.16
N PHE A 377 15.59 -7.00 -15.56
CA PHE A 377 14.54 -6.81 -14.53
C PHE A 377 13.11 -7.03 -15.03
N TYR A 378 12.80 -6.67 -16.28
CA TYR A 378 11.46 -6.91 -16.84
C TYR A 378 11.15 -8.41 -16.95
N SER A 379 12.19 -9.23 -17.20
CA SER A 379 12.06 -10.69 -17.35
C SER A 379 11.65 -11.33 -16.04
N CYS A 380 12.09 -10.79 -14.90
CA CYS A 380 11.75 -11.27 -13.56
C CYS A 380 10.25 -11.23 -13.28
N LYS A 381 9.58 -10.09 -13.53
CA LYS A 381 8.12 -9.95 -13.26
C LYS A 381 7.28 -10.91 -14.09
N VAL A 382 7.68 -11.13 -15.34
CA VAL A 382 7.00 -12.07 -16.24
C VAL A 382 7.24 -13.50 -15.76
N TYR A 383 8.49 -13.86 -15.49
CA TYR A 383 8.87 -15.17 -14.98
C TYR A 383 8.13 -15.51 -13.69
N GLU A 384 8.03 -14.59 -12.72
CA GLU A 384 7.28 -14.81 -11.47
C GLU A 384 5.81 -15.15 -11.73
N LYS A 385 5.13 -14.43 -12.64
CA LYS A 385 3.73 -14.71 -12.98
C LYS A 385 3.56 -16.08 -13.62
N LEU A 386 4.43 -16.41 -14.55
CA LEU A 386 4.36 -17.69 -15.26
C LEU A 386 4.70 -18.86 -14.35
N LYS A 387 5.71 -18.70 -13.48
CA LYS A 387 6.05 -19.66 -12.44
C LYS A 387 4.89 -19.87 -11.47
N ALA A 388 4.24 -18.79 -11.01
CA ALA A 388 3.08 -18.89 -10.12
C ALA A 388 1.92 -19.66 -10.78
N SER A 389 1.60 -19.36 -12.04
CA SER A 389 0.58 -20.09 -12.82
C SER A 389 0.92 -21.58 -12.97
N ARG A 390 2.20 -21.89 -13.19
CA ARG A 390 2.68 -23.28 -13.26
C ARG A 390 2.56 -24.00 -11.90
N ASP A 391 2.98 -23.35 -10.82
CA ASP A 391 2.94 -23.92 -9.47
C ASP A 391 1.49 -24.17 -9.02
N GLU A 392 0.54 -23.32 -9.44
CA GLU A 392 -0.90 -23.51 -9.25
C GLU A 392 -1.42 -24.74 -10.00
N MET A 393 -1.09 -24.89 -11.28
CA MET A 393 -1.48 -26.08 -12.06
C MET A 393 -0.85 -27.37 -11.54
N LEU A 394 0.39 -27.33 -11.05
CA LEU A 394 1.03 -28.48 -10.40
C LEU A 394 0.30 -28.89 -9.11
N LYS A 395 -0.17 -27.91 -8.32
CA LYS A 395 -1.00 -28.18 -7.14
C LYS A 395 -2.32 -28.85 -7.55
N GLU A 396 -3.01 -28.34 -8.56
CA GLU A 396 -4.25 -28.94 -9.07
C GLU A 396 -4.03 -30.38 -9.56
N LEU A 397 -2.96 -30.63 -10.34
CA LEU A 397 -2.59 -31.97 -10.80
C LEU A 397 -2.25 -32.92 -9.65
N SER A 398 -1.56 -32.43 -8.61
CA SER A 398 -1.25 -33.24 -7.43
C SER A 398 -2.50 -33.60 -6.62
N GLN A 399 -3.47 -32.68 -6.52
CA GLN A 399 -4.77 -32.93 -5.89
C GLN A 399 -5.61 -33.93 -6.68
N LEU A 400 -5.56 -33.89 -8.03
CA LEU A 400 -6.22 -34.86 -8.91
C LEU A 400 -5.62 -36.27 -8.78
N LYS A 401 -4.28 -36.39 -8.65
CA LYS A 401 -3.61 -37.67 -8.42
C LYS A 401 -3.93 -38.30 -7.05
N GLN A 402 -4.21 -37.49 -6.04
CA GLN A 402 -4.56 -37.95 -4.70
C GLN A 402 -6.03 -38.39 -4.55
N ASN A 403 -6.93 -38.00 -5.47
CA ASN A 403 -8.35 -38.38 -5.43
C ASN A 403 -8.90 -38.77 -6.83
N PRO A 404 -8.72 -40.03 -7.28
CA PRO A 404 -9.15 -40.49 -8.61
C PRO A 404 -10.67 -40.49 -8.82
N LEU A 405 -11.46 -40.56 -7.74
CA LEU A 405 -12.92 -40.74 -7.80
C LEU A 405 -13.72 -39.48 -8.20
N LYS A 406 -13.06 -38.33 -8.40
CA LYS A 406 -13.69 -37.15 -9.05
C LYS A 406 -13.53 -37.15 -10.58
N SER A 407 -12.88 -38.16 -11.16
CA SER A 407 -12.44 -38.16 -12.57
C SER A 407 -13.52 -38.51 -13.60
N LEU A 408 -14.74 -38.92 -13.23
CA LEU A 408 -15.75 -39.34 -14.22
C LEU A 408 -16.72 -38.22 -14.68
N THR A 409 -16.50 -36.97 -14.27
CA THR A 409 -17.27 -35.82 -14.80
C THR A 409 -16.43 -34.78 -15.53
N THR A 410 -15.12 -35.01 -15.69
CA THR A 410 -14.19 -34.00 -16.24
C THR A 410 -13.24 -34.54 -17.31
N VAL A 411 -13.72 -35.45 -18.16
CA VAL A 411 -13.14 -35.64 -19.49
C VAL A 411 -14.16 -35.21 -20.53
N ASN A 412 -14.41 -33.91 -20.58
CA ASN A 412 -14.91 -33.26 -21.79
C ASN A 412 -13.84 -32.23 -22.15
N LEU A 413 -12.97 -32.62 -23.08
CA LEU A 413 -12.10 -31.71 -23.84
C LEU A 413 -13.01 -30.78 -24.66
N GLN A 414 -13.60 -29.79 -24.00
CA GLN A 414 -14.15 -28.62 -24.65
C GLN A 414 -13.07 -27.55 -24.60
N VAL A 415 -12.42 -27.38 -25.74
CA VAL A 415 -11.73 -26.16 -26.12
C VAL A 415 -12.69 -24.99 -25.89
N LYS A 416 -12.55 -24.31 -24.74
CA LYS A 416 -13.20 -23.01 -24.51
C LYS A 416 -12.28 -21.93 -25.08
N PRO A 417 -12.77 -21.03 -25.96
CA PRO A 417 -12.03 -19.83 -26.29
C PRO A 417 -11.89 -19.00 -25.01
N LEU A 418 -10.66 -18.62 -24.65
CA LEU A 418 -10.42 -17.71 -23.53
C LEU A 418 -10.96 -16.32 -23.90
N ILE A 419 -12.20 -16.06 -23.49
CA ILE A 419 -12.62 -14.71 -23.14
C ILE A 419 -11.88 -14.38 -21.83
N THR A 420 -10.97 -13.43 -21.92
CA THR A 420 -10.25 -12.80 -20.81
C THR A 420 -11.22 -12.41 -19.69
N LYS A 421 -11.16 -13.11 -18.55
CA LYS A 421 -11.79 -12.64 -17.32
C LYS A 421 -10.91 -11.56 -16.70
N ALA A 422 -11.49 -10.38 -16.55
CA ALA A 422 -10.89 -9.24 -15.88
C ALA A 422 -10.52 -9.60 -14.44
N VAL A 423 -9.26 -9.33 -14.11
CA VAL A 423 -8.72 -9.37 -12.75
C VAL A 423 -9.41 -8.28 -11.94
N THR A 424 -10.17 -8.65 -10.90
CA THR A 424 -10.63 -7.74 -9.84
C THR A 424 -9.44 -7.38 -8.95
N SER A 425 -8.61 -6.48 -9.47
CA SER A 425 -7.60 -5.76 -8.70
C SER A 425 -8.29 -4.55 -8.08
N THR A 426 -8.16 -4.39 -6.77
CA THR A 426 -8.40 -3.14 -6.04
C THR A 426 -7.39 -2.08 -6.51
N ARG A 427 -7.57 -1.58 -7.73
CA ARG A 427 -6.82 -0.43 -8.27
C ARG A 427 -7.51 0.82 -7.78
N LYS A 428 -6.71 1.79 -7.28
CA LYS A 428 -7.14 3.18 -7.26
C LYS A 428 -7.60 3.56 -8.68
N PRO A 429 -8.70 4.32 -8.84
CA PRO A 429 -9.20 4.66 -10.17
C PRO A 429 -8.13 5.45 -10.91
N ALA A 430 -7.85 5.04 -12.15
CA ALA A 430 -6.97 5.79 -13.05
C ALA A 430 -7.60 7.18 -13.32
N PRO A 431 -6.79 8.22 -13.55
CA PRO A 431 -7.31 9.56 -13.82
C PRO A 431 -8.25 9.57 -15.04
N PRO A 432 -9.26 10.45 -15.06
CA PRO A 432 -10.25 10.52 -16.12
C PRO A 432 -9.59 10.77 -17.49
N LEU A 433 -10.12 10.14 -18.52
CA LEU A 433 -9.63 10.28 -19.89
C LEU A 433 -10.03 11.66 -20.44
N ASN A 434 -9.07 12.44 -20.92
CA ASN A 434 -9.37 13.69 -21.61
C ASN A 434 -9.94 13.36 -23.01
N ILE A 435 -11.24 13.62 -23.20
CA ILE A 435 -12.00 13.27 -24.40
C ILE A 435 -12.25 14.45 -25.35
N LEU A 436 -11.78 15.67 -25.03
CA LEU A 436 -12.12 16.93 -25.72
C LEU A 436 -11.76 16.97 -27.21
N LEU A 437 -10.81 16.16 -27.67
CA LEU A 437 -10.30 16.16 -29.04
C LEU A 437 -10.50 14.82 -29.77
N LEU A 438 -11.31 13.92 -29.20
CA LEU A 438 -11.55 12.60 -29.78
C LEU A 438 -12.73 12.63 -30.77
N PRO A 439 -12.65 11.90 -31.90
CA PRO A 439 -13.73 11.84 -32.88
C PRO A 439 -15.05 11.41 -32.24
N GLY A 440 -16.12 12.17 -32.47
CA GLY A 440 -17.44 11.93 -31.90
C GLY A 440 -17.72 12.63 -30.56
N TYR A 441 -16.77 13.37 -29.98
CA TYR A 441 -16.98 14.15 -28.76
C TYR A 441 -18.14 15.16 -28.87
N GLU A 442 -18.25 15.83 -30.03
CA GLU A 442 -19.30 16.83 -30.29
C GLU A 442 -20.72 16.25 -30.23
N LYS A 443 -20.86 14.94 -30.45
CA LYS A 443 -22.16 14.24 -30.46
C LYS A 443 -22.58 13.71 -29.09
N LEU A 444 -21.68 13.69 -28.11
CA LEU A 444 -21.96 13.22 -26.74
C LEU A 444 -22.68 14.32 -25.94
N THR A 445 -23.70 13.92 -25.15
CA THR A 445 -24.30 14.79 -24.14
C THR A 445 -23.34 15.02 -22.95
N GLU A 446 -23.62 15.99 -22.09
CA GLU A 446 -22.80 16.30 -20.91
C GLU A 446 -22.62 15.09 -19.99
N GLU A 447 -23.69 14.32 -19.77
CA GLU A 447 -23.67 13.10 -18.97
C GLU A 447 -22.87 11.97 -19.66
N GLU A 448 -22.98 11.85 -20.98
CA GLU A 448 -22.22 10.84 -21.75
C GLU A 448 -20.74 11.18 -21.83
N ARG A 449 -20.37 12.47 -21.82
CA ARG A 449 -18.99 12.94 -21.73
C ARG A 449 -18.38 12.57 -20.39
N GLU A 450 -19.09 12.80 -19.29
CA GLU A 450 -18.64 12.41 -17.96
C GLU A 450 -18.47 10.89 -17.87
N LEU A 451 -19.41 10.12 -18.40
CA LEU A 451 -19.33 8.67 -18.46
C LEU A 451 -18.13 8.19 -19.28
N CYS A 452 -17.92 8.73 -20.49
CA CYS A 452 -16.78 8.37 -21.35
C CYS A 452 -15.44 8.74 -20.71
N SER A 453 -15.36 9.89 -20.04
CA SER A 453 -14.18 10.37 -19.32
C SER A 453 -13.84 9.46 -18.12
N ASN A 454 -14.83 9.15 -17.28
CA ASN A 454 -14.64 8.34 -16.07
C ASN A 454 -14.47 6.84 -16.38
N ALA A 455 -15.19 6.32 -17.36
CA ALA A 455 -15.08 4.92 -17.82
C ALA A 455 -13.91 4.72 -18.81
N ARG A 456 -13.25 5.81 -19.23
CA ARG A 456 -12.12 5.83 -20.19
C ARG A 456 -12.48 5.20 -21.54
N ILE A 457 -13.66 5.53 -22.04
CA ILE A 457 -14.18 5.05 -23.34
C ILE A 457 -14.04 6.20 -24.35
N VAL A 458 -13.48 5.89 -25.53
CA VAL A 458 -13.40 6.84 -26.64
C VAL A 458 -14.82 7.09 -27.19
N PRO A 459 -15.24 8.34 -27.48
CA PRO A 459 -16.60 8.67 -27.90
C PRO A 459 -17.15 7.79 -29.05
N GLU A 460 -16.36 7.47 -30.06
CA GLU A 460 -16.76 6.60 -31.17
C GLU A 460 -17.04 5.15 -30.73
N SER A 461 -16.21 4.61 -29.84
CA SER A 461 -16.45 3.30 -29.23
C SER A 461 -17.70 3.31 -28.34
N TYR A 462 -17.97 4.42 -27.65
CA TYR A 462 -19.19 4.58 -26.86
C TYR A 462 -20.44 4.47 -27.74
N PHE A 463 -20.49 5.15 -28.89
CA PHE A 463 -21.61 5.01 -29.81
C PHE A 463 -21.74 3.58 -30.35
N THR A 464 -20.62 2.94 -30.69
CA THR A 464 -20.62 1.55 -31.17
C THR A 464 -21.17 0.59 -30.10
N PHE A 465 -20.76 0.76 -28.84
CA PHE A 465 -21.27 -0.03 -27.71
C PHE A 465 -22.73 0.28 -27.41
N LYS A 466 -23.13 1.54 -27.48
CA LYS A 466 -24.52 1.98 -27.31
C LYS A 466 -25.42 1.33 -28.35
N ASP A 467 -25.04 1.37 -29.62
CA ASP A 467 -25.80 0.78 -30.72
C ASP A 467 -25.85 -0.75 -30.62
N LEU A 468 -24.74 -1.40 -30.25
CA LEU A 468 -24.70 -2.84 -29.99
C LEU A 468 -25.61 -3.25 -28.84
N LEU A 469 -25.56 -2.53 -27.71
CA LEU A 469 -26.39 -2.82 -26.55
C LEU A 469 -27.86 -2.57 -26.83
N ILE A 470 -28.20 -1.50 -27.54
CA ILE A 470 -29.58 -1.22 -27.97
C ILE A 470 -30.06 -2.32 -28.92
N ASN A 471 -29.25 -2.74 -29.90
CA ASN A 471 -29.61 -3.81 -30.81
C ASN A 471 -29.75 -5.18 -30.13
N GLU A 472 -28.86 -5.53 -29.20
CA GLU A 472 -28.99 -6.76 -28.42
C GLU A 472 -30.19 -6.72 -27.47
N ASN A 473 -30.48 -5.55 -26.88
CA ASN A 473 -31.66 -5.35 -26.05
C ASN A 473 -32.96 -5.52 -26.86
N ASN A 474 -33.00 -4.93 -28.07
CA ASN A 474 -34.13 -5.03 -28.98
C ASN A 474 -34.30 -6.45 -29.56
N LYS A 475 -33.20 -7.18 -29.79
CA LYS A 475 -33.25 -8.58 -30.28
C LYS A 475 -33.71 -9.56 -29.20
N ASN A 476 -33.33 -9.34 -27.95
CA ASN A 476 -33.56 -10.29 -26.86
C ASN A 476 -34.70 -9.90 -25.91
N ASN A 477 -35.39 -8.76 -26.15
CA ASN A 477 -36.34 -8.14 -25.21
C ASN A 477 -35.74 -8.02 -23.79
N GLY A 478 -34.46 -7.62 -23.69
CA GLY A 478 -33.71 -7.55 -22.43
C GLY A 478 -32.59 -8.58 -22.28
N ILE A 479 -31.68 -8.32 -21.34
CA ILE A 479 -30.58 -9.24 -20.98
C ILE A 479 -31.14 -10.32 -20.04
N ARG A 480 -31.26 -11.57 -20.51
CA ARG A 480 -31.70 -12.70 -19.69
C ARG A 480 -30.61 -13.13 -18.70
N LEU A 481 -30.90 -13.03 -17.39
CA LEU A 481 -30.05 -13.48 -16.27
C LEU A 481 -29.72 -14.99 -16.25
N ALA A 482 -30.29 -15.79 -17.16
CA ALA A 482 -30.27 -17.25 -17.14
C ALA A 482 -28.90 -17.91 -17.44
N THR A 483 -27.82 -17.15 -17.67
CA THR A 483 -26.48 -17.70 -17.95
C THR A 483 -25.46 -17.44 -16.84
N ALA A 484 -25.85 -16.78 -15.74
CA ALA A 484 -24.99 -16.50 -14.59
C ALA A 484 -25.35 -17.39 -13.40
N GLN A 485 -24.39 -17.66 -12.51
CA GLN A 485 -24.42 -18.56 -11.34
C GLN A 485 -25.49 -18.28 -10.26
N PHE A 486 -26.58 -17.59 -10.59
CA PHE A 486 -27.60 -17.05 -9.68
C PHE A 486 -28.99 -17.63 -9.88
N GLU A 487 -29.19 -18.59 -10.79
CA GLU A 487 -30.50 -19.20 -11.08
C GLU A 487 -31.19 -19.76 -9.82
N ASN A 488 -30.41 -20.36 -8.91
CA ASN A 488 -30.92 -20.90 -7.64
C ASN A 488 -30.62 -20.02 -6.42
N ALA A 489 -29.99 -18.85 -6.60
CA ALA A 489 -29.56 -18.02 -5.49
C ALA A 489 -30.75 -17.46 -4.69
N GLU A 490 -30.63 -17.44 -3.37
CA GLU A 490 -31.59 -16.74 -2.51
C GLU A 490 -31.27 -15.25 -2.45
N THR A 491 -32.33 -14.44 -2.37
CA THR A 491 -32.21 -13.00 -2.24
C THR A 491 -32.40 -12.57 -0.80
N LEU A 492 -31.62 -11.55 -0.42
CA LEU A 492 -31.73 -10.88 0.87
C LEU A 492 -32.18 -9.44 0.64
N ILE A 493 -33.08 -8.99 1.49
CA ILE A 493 -33.56 -7.60 1.56
C ILE A 493 -32.48 -6.77 2.28
N ILE A 494 -32.30 -5.50 1.91
CA ILE A 494 -31.29 -4.59 2.50
C ILE A 494 -31.36 -4.59 4.03
N SER A 495 -32.58 -4.60 4.58
CA SER A 495 -32.84 -4.65 6.03
C SER A 495 -32.34 -5.95 6.68
N GLU A 496 -32.44 -7.10 6.00
CA GLU A 496 -31.92 -8.39 6.50
C GLU A 496 -30.40 -8.42 6.45
N VAL A 497 -29.82 -7.91 5.35
CA VAL A 497 -28.37 -7.79 5.22
C VAL A 497 -27.82 -6.92 6.34
N HIS A 498 -28.46 -5.78 6.63
CA HIS A 498 -28.06 -4.94 7.76
C HIS A 498 -28.07 -5.71 9.08
N MET A 499 -29.15 -6.42 9.39
CA MET A 499 -29.29 -7.19 10.63
C MET A 499 -28.22 -8.28 10.76
N LEU A 500 -27.90 -8.98 9.65
CA LEU A 500 -26.85 -10.00 9.64
C LEU A 500 -25.46 -9.40 9.84
N LEU A 501 -25.17 -8.28 9.18
CA LEU A 501 -23.89 -7.57 9.33
C LEU A 501 -23.73 -6.98 10.73
N GLU A 502 -24.78 -6.40 11.29
CA GLU A 502 -24.80 -5.87 12.66
C GLU A 502 -24.60 -6.98 13.69
N HIS A 503 -25.26 -8.13 13.51
CA HIS A 503 -25.03 -9.31 14.36
C HIS A 503 -23.59 -9.83 14.24
N ARG A 504 -23.04 -9.91 13.03
CA ARG A 504 -21.65 -10.34 12.82
C ARG A 504 -20.66 -9.35 13.44
N LYS A 505 -20.98 -8.06 13.44
CA LYS A 505 -20.20 -7.01 14.11
C LYS A 505 -20.25 -7.18 15.63
N ALA A 506 -21.43 -7.35 16.20
CA ALA A 506 -21.59 -7.60 17.64
C ALA A 506 -20.86 -8.87 18.11
N GLN A 507 -20.90 -9.96 17.32
CA GLN A 507 -20.13 -11.18 17.60
C GLN A 507 -18.62 -10.91 17.65
N ASN A 508 -18.12 -10.07 16.75
CA ASN A 508 -16.70 -9.69 16.68
C ASN A 508 -16.29 -8.81 17.86
N GLU A 509 -17.15 -7.87 18.25
CA GLU A 509 -16.97 -7.01 19.42
C GLU A 509 -16.97 -7.83 20.73
N SER A 510 -17.69 -8.97 20.76
CA SER A 510 -17.73 -9.90 21.89
C SER A 510 -16.65 -10.99 21.89
N ALA A 511 -15.86 -11.11 20.82
CA ALA A 511 -14.83 -12.14 20.70
C ALA A 511 -13.56 -11.74 21.48
N GLU A 512 -12.81 -12.73 21.98
CA GLU A 512 -11.55 -12.50 22.71
C GLU A 512 -10.48 -11.81 21.84
N GLU A 513 -10.52 -12.03 20.52
CA GLU A 513 -9.70 -11.37 19.50
C GLU A 513 -10.61 -10.64 18.50
N GLU A 514 -10.68 -9.31 18.60
CA GLU A 514 -11.45 -8.46 17.68
C GLU A 514 -10.69 -8.31 16.35
N LEU A 515 -11.21 -8.91 15.27
CA LEU A 515 -10.66 -8.78 13.92
C LEU A 515 -11.20 -7.52 13.23
N GLU A 516 -10.35 -6.76 12.56
CA GLU A 516 -10.82 -5.64 11.72
C GLU A 516 -11.62 -6.17 10.52
N PHE A 517 -12.80 -5.58 10.30
CA PHE A 517 -13.60 -5.88 9.13
C PHE A 517 -13.03 -5.21 7.88
N SER A 518 -13.13 -5.89 6.72
CA SER A 518 -12.74 -5.31 5.44
C SER A 518 -13.47 -4.00 5.12
N ASP A 519 -12.85 -3.15 4.30
CA ASP A 519 -13.48 -1.92 3.78
C ASP A 519 -14.83 -2.20 3.09
N VAL A 520 -14.95 -3.34 2.40
CA VAL A 520 -16.20 -3.76 1.75
C VAL A 520 -17.28 -4.00 2.79
N PHE A 521 -16.96 -4.67 3.90
CA PHE A 521 -17.90 -4.91 4.99
C PHE A 521 -18.37 -3.61 5.61
N MET A 522 -17.44 -2.69 5.92
CA MET A 522 -17.79 -1.40 6.52
C MET A 522 -18.65 -0.54 5.58
N LYS A 523 -18.29 -0.45 4.30
CA LYS A 523 -19.10 0.26 3.30
C LYS A 523 -20.48 -0.34 3.14
N THR A 524 -20.58 -1.68 3.12
CA THR A 524 -21.86 -2.39 2.99
C THR A 524 -22.73 -2.19 4.23
N LEU A 525 -22.15 -2.21 5.43
CA LEU A 525 -22.87 -1.92 6.67
C LEU A 525 -23.40 -0.47 6.69
N THR A 526 -22.58 0.51 6.29
CA THR A 526 -23.02 1.92 6.19
C THR A 526 -24.12 2.10 5.15
N TYR A 527 -23.99 1.49 3.97
CA TYR A 527 -25.00 1.54 2.92
C TYR A 527 -26.32 0.93 3.39
N THR A 528 -26.27 -0.28 3.95
CA THR A 528 -27.47 -0.98 4.42
C THR A 528 -28.12 -0.27 5.61
N ASN A 529 -27.35 0.37 6.49
CA ASN A 529 -27.92 1.20 7.56
C ASN A 529 -28.65 2.44 7.02
N ARG A 530 -28.12 3.07 5.97
CA ARG A 530 -28.72 4.26 5.35
C ARG A 530 -29.99 3.92 4.57
N PHE A 531 -30.01 2.79 3.88
CA PHE A 531 -31.09 2.42 2.95
C PHE A 531 -32.06 1.36 3.47
N ARG A 532 -31.84 0.79 4.66
CA ARG A 532 -32.83 -0.12 5.27
C ARG A 532 -34.17 0.61 5.43
N LYS A 533 -35.23 -0.03 4.93
CA LYS A 533 -36.60 0.47 5.06
C LYS A 533 -37.28 -0.06 6.32
N PHE A 534 -36.76 -1.17 6.85
CA PHE A 534 -37.32 -1.85 8.01
C PHE A 534 -36.24 -2.05 9.08
N LYS A 535 -36.52 -1.63 10.32
CA LYS A 535 -35.57 -1.71 11.44
C LYS A 535 -35.83 -2.91 12.35
N ASN A 536 -37.10 -3.28 12.53
CA ASN A 536 -37.50 -4.32 13.47
C ASN A 536 -37.45 -5.71 12.82
N LYS A 537 -36.94 -6.71 13.53
CA LYS A 537 -36.84 -8.09 13.02
C LYS A 537 -38.21 -8.68 12.66
N GLU A 538 -39.22 -8.43 13.48
CA GLU A 538 -40.58 -8.94 13.28
C GLU A 538 -41.24 -8.34 12.04
N THR A 539 -41.00 -7.05 11.76
CA THR A 539 -41.55 -6.39 10.57
C THR A 539 -40.87 -6.86 9.30
N ILE A 540 -39.55 -7.09 9.34
CA ILE A 540 -38.80 -7.70 8.24
C ILE A 540 -39.37 -9.09 7.90
N SER A 541 -39.58 -9.95 8.91
CA SER A 541 -40.18 -11.27 8.70
C SER A 541 -41.62 -11.19 8.19
N SER A 542 -42.43 -10.25 8.69
CA SER A 542 -43.81 -10.04 8.22
C SER A 542 -43.85 -9.62 6.75
N VAL A 543 -42.98 -8.69 6.32
CA VAL A 543 -42.91 -8.24 4.92
C VAL A 543 -42.43 -9.36 4.00
N ARG A 544 -41.42 -10.13 4.43
CA ARG A 544 -40.94 -11.28 3.66
C ARG A 544 -42.03 -12.34 3.49
N ASN A 545 -42.75 -12.67 4.55
CA ASN A 545 -43.83 -13.65 4.49
C ASN A 545 -44.99 -13.18 3.60
N LEU A 546 -45.36 -11.90 3.67
CA LEU A 546 -46.36 -11.29 2.79
C LEU A 546 -45.99 -11.47 1.31
N LEU A 547 -44.75 -11.13 0.94
CA LEU A 547 -44.29 -11.20 -0.44
C LEU A 547 -44.01 -12.64 -0.92
N MET A 548 -43.60 -13.54 -0.03
CA MET A 548 -43.40 -14.96 -0.36
C MET A 548 -44.71 -15.69 -0.69
N GLN A 549 -45.84 -15.21 -0.18
CA GLN A 549 -47.17 -15.75 -0.54
C GLN A 549 -47.60 -15.36 -1.96
N LYS A 550 -46.97 -14.34 -2.55
CA LYS A 550 -47.23 -13.90 -3.92
C LYS A 550 -46.35 -14.68 -4.90
N LYS A 551 -46.83 -14.87 -6.14
CA LYS A 551 -46.10 -15.57 -7.21
C LYS A 551 -45.01 -14.69 -7.84
N LEU A 552 -44.11 -14.19 -7.00
CA LEU A 552 -42.99 -13.34 -7.39
C LEU A 552 -41.71 -14.16 -7.55
N HIS A 553 -40.85 -13.77 -8.48
CA HIS A 553 -39.49 -14.27 -8.51
C HIS A 553 -38.71 -13.75 -7.29
N LYS A 554 -37.72 -14.52 -6.80
CA LYS A 554 -36.91 -14.13 -5.61
C LYS A 554 -36.31 -12.72 -5.74
N PHE A 555 -35.90 -12.35 -6.96
CA PHE A 555 -35.40 -11.00 -7.26
C PHE A 555 -36.48 -9.93 -7.14
N GLU A 556 -37.66 -10.16 -7.70
CA GLU A 556 -38.78 -9.20 -7.69
C GLU A 556 -39.26 -8.94 -6.26
N LEU A 557 -39.32 -10.00 -5.44
CA LEU A 557 -39.62 -9.91 -4.02
C LEU A 557 -38.66 -8.96 -3.30
N ALA A 558 -37.35 -9.18 -3.47
CA ALA A 558 -36.34 -8.35 -2.81
C ALA A 558 -36.35 -6.91 -3.36
N ALA A 559 -36.57 -6.73 -4.66
CA ALA A 559 -36.64 -5.42 -5.30
C ALA A 559 -37.85 -4.60 -4.79
N LEU A 560 -39.04 -5.19 -4.71
CA LEU A 560 -40.23 -4.55 -4.15
C LEU A 560 -40.03 -4.15 -2.68
N ALA A 561 -39.45 -5.03 -1.87
CA ALA A 561 -39.18 -4.76 -0.46
C ALA A 561 -38.10 -3.68 -0.23
N ASN A 562 -37.15 -3.53 -1.17
CA ASN A 562 -36.07 -2.55 -1.07
C ASN A 562 -36.47 -1.16 -1.59
N LEU A 563 -37.17 -1.11 -2.73
CA LEU A 563 -37.56 0.12 -3.40
C LEU A 563 -38.81 0.74 -2.77
N CYS A 564 -39.76 -0.08 -2.32
CA CYS A 564 -41.05 0.34 -1.76
C CYS A 564 -41.77 1.37 -2.66
N PRO A 565 -42.11 1.03 -3.92
CA PRO A 565 -42.88 1.92 -4.78
C PRO A 565 -44.28 2.19 -4.19
N GLU A 566 -44.86 3.33 -4.54
CA GLU A 566 -46.15 3.78 -4.00
C GLU A 566 -47.31 3.49 -4.96
N THR A 567 -47.04 3.42 -6.27
CA THR A 567 -48.06 3.13 -7.28
C THR A 567 -47.73 1.88 -8.10
N PRO A 568 -48.73 1.16 -8.63
CA PRO A 568 -48.53 0.05 -9.56
C PRO A 568 -47.75 0.45 -10.81
N GLU A 569 -47.99 1.66 -11.33
CA GLU A 569 -47.28 2.22 -12.48
C GLU A 569 -45.78 2.39 -12.17
N GLU A 570 -45.44 2.96 -11.02
CA GLU A 570 -44.05 3.09 -10.57
C GLU A 570 -43.40 1.71 -10.39
N ALA A 571 -44.11 0.76 -9.76
CA ALA A 571 -43.60 -0.59 -9.54
C ALA A 571 -43.29 -1.32 -10.85
N LYS A 572 -44.15 -1.20 -11.86
CA LYS A 572 -43.94 -1.76 -13.20
C LYS A 572 -42.83 -1.05 -13.97
N ALA A 573 -42.72 0.27 -13.83
CA ALA A 573 -41.62 1.04 -14.44
C ALA A 573 -40.25 0.65 -13.86
N LEU A 574 -40.16 0.46 -12.54
CA LEU A 574 -38.92 0.08 -11.86
C LEU A 574 -38.60 -1.41 -12.00
N ILE A 575 -39.62 -2.26 -12.10
CA ILE A 575 -39.50 -3.72 -12.23
C ILE A 575 -40.36 -4.19 -13.42
N PRO A 576 -39.84 -4.07 -14.65
CA PRO A 576 -40.61 -4.39 -15.87
C PRO A 576 -41.11 -5.83 -15.94
N SER A 577 -40.48 -6.77 -15.22
CA SER A 577 -40.92 -8.16 -15.18
C SER A 577 -42.23 -8.40 -14.42
N LEU A 578 -42.75 -7.39 -13.72
CA LEU A 578 -44.08 -7.41 -13.10
C LEU A 578 -45.21 -7.13 -14.11
N GLU A 579 -44.89 -6.63 -15.30
CA GLU A 579 -45.87 -6.31 -16.32
C GLU A 579 -46.57 -7.58 -16.82
N GLY A 580 -47.91 -7.58 -16.78
CA GLY A 580 -48.74 -8.73 -17.13
C GLY A 580 -48.77 -9.88 -16.11
N ARG A 581 -48.11 -9.75 -14.94
CA ARG A 581 -48.15 -10.79 -13.89
C ARG A 581 -49.23 -10.60 -12.83
N PHE A 582 -49.56 -9.35 -12.51
CA PHE A 582 -50.56 -8.98 -11.52
C PHE A 582 -51.50 -7.92 -12.09
N GLU A 583 -52.76 -7.98 -11.69
CA GLU A 583 -53.72 -6.89 -11.91
C GLU A 583 -53.31 -5.68 -11.06
N ASP A 584 -53.57 -4.47 -11.56
CA ASP A 584 -53.15 -3.23 -10.89
C ASP A 584 -53.71 -3.10 -9.48
N GLU A 585 -54.94 -3.58 -9.25
CA GLU A 585 -55.57 -3.53 -7.93
C GLU A 585 -54.91 -4.50 -6.93
N GLU A 586 -54.49 -5.69 -7.38
CA GLU A 586 -53.78 -6.65 -6.51
C GLU A 586 -52.37 -6.15 -6.17
N LEU A 587 -51.69 -5.56 -7.16
CA LEU A 587 -50.38 -4.97 -6.95
C LEU A 587 -50.48 -3.77 -5.99
N ARG A 588 -51.49 -2.91 -6.18
CA ARG A 588 -51.76 -1.77 -5.30
C ARG A 588 -51.97 -2.20 -3.86
N GLN A 589 -52.83 -3.20 -3.62
CA GLN A 589 -53.05 -3.74 -2.28
C GLN A 589 -51.74 -4.24 -1.64
N THR A 590 -50.90 -4.93 -2.41
CA THR A 590 -49.61 -5.44 -1.93
C THR A 590 -48.66 -4.29 -1.56
N LEU A 591 -48.64 -3.20 -2.34
CA LEU A 591 -47.83 -2.02 -2.06
C LEU A 591 -48.34 -1.27 -0.81
N ASP A 592 -49.65 -1.11 -0.67
CA ASP A 592 -50.26 -0.48 0.50
C ASP A 592 -49.96 -1.25 1.80
N ASP A 593 -49.98 -2.58 1.75
CA ASP A 593 -49.58 -3.43 2.87
C ASP A 593 -48.09 -3.21 3.24
N ILE A 594 -47.20 -3.09 2.25
CA ILE A 594 -45.77 -2.81 2.49
C ILE A 594 -45.59 -1.41 3.10
N GLN A 595 -46.28 -0.39 2.60
CA GLN A 595 -46.21 0.97 3.14
C GLN A 595 -46.76 1.02 4.57
N THR A 596 -47.82 0.27 4.86
CA THR A 596 -48.37 0.13 6.21
C THR A 596 -47.33 -0.48 7.15
N LYS A 597 -46.64 -1.55 6.73
CA LYS A 597 -45.57 -2.15 7.53
C LYS A 597 -44.34 -1.25 7.68
N ARG A 598 -44.13 -0.29 6.78
CA ARG A 598 -43.07 0.72 6.86
C ARG A 598 -43.42 1.85 7.83
N SER A 599 -44.67 2.32 7.83
CA SER A 599 -45.12 3.42 8.69
C SER A 599 -45.24 2.99 10.16
N LEU A 600 -45.61 1.74 10.44
CA LEU A 600 -45.73 1.16 11.79
C LEU A 600 -44.41 0.99 12.56
N GLN A 601 -43.29 1.53 12.06
CA GLN A 601 -41.96 1.38 12.66
C GLN A 601 -41.42 2.67 13.29
N TYR A 602 -42.23 3.73 13.30
CA TYR A 602 -41.95 5.01 13.93
C TYR A 602 -42.63 5.15 15.28
#